data_AF-A0A1R3I6K3-F1
#
_entry.id   AF-A0A1R3I6K3-F1
#
_cell.length_a   1.000
_cell.length_b   1.000
_cell.length_c   1.000
_cell.angle_alpha   90.00
_cell.angle_beta   90.00
_cell.angle_gamma   90.00
#
_symmetry.space_group_name_H-M   'P 1'
#
loop_
_entity.id
_entity.type
_entity.pdbx_description
1 polymer ?
#
loop_
_entity_poly.entity_id
_entity_poly.type
_entity_poly.pdbx_seq_one_letter_code
_entity_poly.pdbx_strand_id
1 'polypeptide(L)'
;MSILWEKSEAWRWLVRRTRESKPFFLAFATICGVVPGVIGYGVMQVTNTRNPQLEAQLRQNARPESLMVGKVNKERLAEYLGELQRKEDTNDRYVAALRGETLIRKPYQRIQPIPKQNNSEDTKPKA
;
A
#
# COMPACT_ATOMS: atom_id res chain seq x y z
N MET A 1 0.35 15.39 38.90
CA MET A 1 0.95 14.12 38.42
C MET A 1 -0.09 13.02 38.60
N SER A 2 -0.55 12.42 37.49
CA SER A 2 -1.56 11.32 37.37
C SER A 2 -2.49 11.02 38.57
N ILE A 3 -3.75 11.44 38.46
CA ILE A 3 -4.88 11.14 39.40
C ILE A 3 -5.02 9.65 39.75
N LEU A 4 -4.66 8.75 38.82
CA LEU A 4 -4.69 7.30 39.03
C LEU A 4 -3.68 6.82 40.08
N TRP A 5 -2.54 7.51 40.22
CA TRP A 5 -1.52 7.16 41.21
C TRP A 5 -1.95 7.50 42.63
N GLU A 6 -2.73 8.57 42.83
CA GLU A 6 -3.19 9.00 44.16
C GLU A 6 -4.42 8.26 44.65
N LYS A 7 -5.33 7.86 43.75
CA LYS A 7 -6.60 7.23 44.13
C LYS A 7 -6.64 5.71 44.09
N SER A 8 -5.73 5.05 43.38
CA SER A 8 -5.75 3.58 43.24
C SER A 8 -4.68 2.91 44.11
N GLU A 9 -5.11 2.43 45.29
CA GLU A 9 -4.26 1.58 46.14
C GLU A 9 -3.80 0.32 45.39
N ALA A 10 -4.66 -0.24 44.55
CA ALA A 10 -4.34 -1.41 43.72
C ALA A 10 -3.21 -1.11 42.71
N TRP A 11 -3.20 0.07 42.10
CA TRP A 11 -2.15 0.48 41.17
C TRP A 11 -0.81 0.68 41.88
N ARG A 12 -0.82 1.32 43.06
CA ARG A 12 0.37 1.46 43.91
C ARG A 12 0.90 0.10 44.35
N TRP A 13 0.02 -0.81 44.78
CA TRP A 13 0.39 -2.17 45.16
C TRP A 13 1.02 -2.92 43.99
N LEU A 14 0.43 -2.87 42.80
CA LEU A 14 0.93 -3.54 41.61
C LEU A 14 2.31 -3.02 41.19
N VAL A 15 2.51 -1.70 41.21
CA VAL A 15 3.81 -1.08 40.90
C VAL A 15 4.86 -1.40 41.96
N ARG A 16 4.47 -1.44 43.24
CA ARG A 16 5.38 -1.83 44.33
C ARG A 16 5.80 -3.30 44.21
N ARG A 17 4.85 -4.19 43.89
CA ARG A 17 5.08 -5.62 43.72
C ARG A 17 5.95 -5.96 42.50
N THR A 18 5.73 -5.26 41.38
CA THR A 18 6.59 -5.37 40.19
C THR A 18 7.99 -4.83 40.42
N ARG A 19 8.16 -3.78 41.24
CA ARG A 19 9.49 -3.27 41.61
C ARG A 19 10.25 -4.20 42.56
N GLU A 20 9.56 -4.81 43.51
CA GLU A 20 10.19 -5.64 44.55
C GLU A 20 10.51 -7.06 44.09
N SER A 21 9.86 -7.57 43.03
CA SER A 21 10.05 -8.94 42.57
C SER A 21 10.25 -9.06 41.05
N LYS A 22 11.48 -9.43 40.67
CA LYS A 22 11.87 -9.73 39.28
C LYS A 22 11.01 -10.82 38.61
N PRO A 23 10.68 -11.97 39.25
CA PRO A 23 9.86 -12.98 38.58
C PRO A 23 8.43 -12.52 38.33
N PHE A 24 7.84 -11.73 39.24
CA PHE A 24 6.51 -11.15 39.05
C PHE A 24 6.49 -10.12 37.92
N PHE A 25 7.52 -9.27 37.83
CA PHE A 25 7.65 -8.33 36.73
C PHE A 25 7.71 -9.04 35.36
N LEU A 26 8.52 -10.10 35.25
CA LEU A 26 8.62 -10.86 34.02
C LEU A 26 7.29 -11.54 33.65
N ALA A 27 6.61 -12.17 34.61
CA ALA A 27 5.30 -12.78 34.37
C ALA A 27 4.23 -11.74 33.98
N PHE A 28 4.24 -10.57 34.62
CA PHE A 28 3.33 -9.48 34.29
C PHE A 28 3.60 -8.93 32.88
N ALA A 29 4.87 -8.71 32.53
CA ALA A 29 5.28 -8.22 31.22
C ALA A 29 4.92 -9.21 30.10
N THR A 30 5.11 -10.51 30.32
CA THR A 30 4.74 -11.54 29.33
C THR A 30 3.22 -11.58 29.12
N ILE A 31 2.43 -11.51 30.19
CA ILE A 31 0.97 -11.46 30.09
C ILE A 31 0.52 -10.21 29.32
N CYS A 32 1.08 -9.04 29.64
CA CYS A 32 0.79 -7.80 28.94
C CYS A 32 1.21 -7.80 27.45
N GLY A 33 2.14 -8.66 27.04
CA GLY A 33 2.47 -8.85 25.62
C GLY A 33 1.54 -9.85 24.93
N VAL A 34 1.31 -11.00 25.58
CA VAL A 34 0.55 -12.12 25.00
C VAL A 34 -0.93 -11.79 24.85
N VAL A 35 -1.55 -11.20 25.89
CA VAL A 35 -2.99 -10.94 25.89
C VAL A 35 -3.39 -9.97 24.77
N PRO A 36 -2.76 -8.80 24.59
CA PRO A 36 -3.04 -7.94 23.44
C PRO A 36 -2.71 -8.59 22.10
N GLY A 37 -1.68 -9.44 22.03
CA GLY A 37 -1.34 -10.17 20.81
C GLY A 37 -2.45 -11.13 20.36
N VAL A 38 -3.01 -11.90 21.29
CA VAL A 38 -4.13 -12.83 21.02
C VAL A 38 -5.40 -12.06 20.64
N ILE A 39 -5.72 -10.98 21.38
CA ILE A 39 -6.88 -10.14 21.07
C ILE A 39 -6.72 -9.51 19.69
N GLY A 40 -5.55 -8.94 19.39
CA GLY A 40 -5.23 -8.35 18.09
C GLY A 40 -5.33 -9.37 16.95
N TYR A 41 -4.83 -10.60 17.16
CA TYR A 41 -4.97 -11.69 16.20
C TYR A 41 -6.44 -12.09 16.00
N GLY A 42 -7.23 -12.18 17.07
CA GLY A 42 -8.67 -12.46 16.99
C GLY A 42 -9.43 -11.38 16.22
N VAL A 43 -9.17 -10.10 16.53
CA VAL A 43 -9.75 -8.96 15.80
C VAL A 43 -9.32 -8.97 14.34
N MET A 44 -8.05 -9.25 14.04
CA MET A 44 -7.57 -9.41 12.67
C MET A 44 -8.26 -10.56 11.96
N GLN A 45 -8.47 -11.72 12.60
CA GLN A 45 -9.19 -12.84 11.97
C GLN A 45 -10.66 -12.52 11.68
N VAL A 46 -11.32 -11.80 12.59
CA VAL A 46 -12.73 -11.38 12.39
C VAL A 46 -12.85 -10.28 11.34
N THR A 47 -11.92 -9.34 11.31
CA THR A 47 -11.98 -8.15 10.43
C THR A 47 -11.34 -8.40 9.06
N ASN A 48 -10.38 -9.33 8.97
CA ASN A 48 -9.77 -9.76 7.72
C ASN A 48 -10.74 -10.67 6.97
N THR A 49 -11.76 -10.05 6.39
CA THR A 49 -12.66 -10.67 5.42
C THR A 49 -11.88 -10.86 4.12
N ARG A 50 -10.92 -11.80 4.13
CA ARG A 50 -10.54 -12.56 2.92
C ARG A 50 -11.71 -13.47 2.57
N ASN A 51 -12.84 -12.88 2.23
CA ASN A 51 -13.99 -13.63 1.78
C ASN A 51 -13.83 -13.77 0.26
N PRO A 52 -13.41 -14.95 -0.24
CA PRO A 52 -13.25 -15.17 -1.67
C PRO A 52 -14.58 -14.97 -2.41
N GLN A 53 -15.73 -15.09 -1.74
CA GLN A 53 -17.03 -14.77 -2.33
C GLN A 53 -17.25 -13.27 -2.50
N LEU A 54 -16.77 -12.43 -1.58
CA LEU A 54 -16.88 -10.98 -1.71
C LEU A 54 -15.95 -10.48 -2.84
N GLU A 55 -14.74 -11.02 -2.92
CA GLU A 55 -13.85 -10.77 -4.07
C GLU A 55 -14.46 -11.27 -5.38
N ALA A 56 -15.09 -12.45 -5.38
CA ALA A 56 -15.76 -12.99 -6.56
C ALA A 56 -16.97 -12.14 -6.97
N GLN A 57 -17.78 -11.66 -6.02
CA GLN A 57 -18.90 -10.76 -6.29
C GLN A 57 -18.43 -9.37 -6.76
N LEU A 58 -17.34 -8.85 -6.19
CA LEU A 58 -16.73 -7.59 -6.66
C LEU A 58 -16.15 -7.75 -8.07
N ARG A 59 -15.58 -8.92 -8.40
CA ARG A 59 -15.15 -9.26 -9.77
C ARG A 59 -16.32 -9.51 -10.72
N GLN A 60 -17.43 -10.05 -10.23
CA GLN A 60 -18.64 -10.28 -11.01
C GLN A 60 -19.36 -8.97 -11.35
N ASN A 61 -19.38 -8.01 -10.41
CA ASN A 61 -19.94 -6.67 -10.60
C ASN A 61 -18.93 -5.66 -11.18
N ALA A 62 -17.70 -6.08 -11.44
CA ALA A 62 -16.69 -5.23 -12.04
C ALA A 62 -17.11 -4.89 -13.48
N ARG A 63 -17.17 -3.59 -13.79
CA ARG A 63 -17.37 -3.12 -15.16
C ARG A 63 -16.29 -3.71 -16.08
N PRO A 64 -16.60 -4.05 -17.33
CA PRO A 64 -15.62 -4.62 -18.27
C PRO A 64 -14.36 -3.76 -18.40
N GLU A 65 -14.50 -2.44 -18.30
CA GLU A 65 -13.38 -1.49 -18.27
C GLU A 65 -12.41 -1.72 -17.10
N SER A 66 -12.91 -2.01 -15.89
CA SER A 66 -12.02 -2.23 -14.73
C SER A 66 -11.29 -3.58 -14.80
N LEU A 67 -11.90 -4.60 -15.41
CA LEU A 67 -11.23 -5.87 -15.70
C LEU A 67 -10.10 -5.70 -16.72
N MET A 68 -10.33 -4.90 -17.76
CA MET A 68 -9.32 -4.59 -18.77
C MET A 68 -8.16 -3.79 -18.19
N VAL A 69 -8.42 -2.78 -17.36
CA VAL A 69 -7.37 -2.01 -16.67
C VAL A 69 -6.57 -2.90 -15.71
N GLY A 70 -7.23 -3.78 -14.96
CA GLY A 70 -6.55 -4.73 -14.08
C GLY A 70 -5.61 -5.69 -14.83
N LYS A 71 -6.06 -6.20 -15.98
CA LYS A 71 -5.24 -7.07 -16.83
C LYS A 71 -4.03 -6.33 -17.42
N VAL A 72 -4.24 -5.13 -17.96
CA VAL A 72 -3.17 -4.30 -18.52
C VAL A 72 -2.15 -3.94 -17.43
N ASN A 73 -2.59 -3.56 -16.23
CA ASN A 73 -1.68 -3.22 -15.13
C ASN A 73 -0.85 -4.43 -14.67
N LYS A 74 -1.45 -5.63 -14.66
CA LYS A 74 -0.73 -6.87 -14.33
C LYS A 74 0.35 -7.19 -15.38
N GLU A 75 0.03 -7.05 -16.66
CA GLU A 75 1.00 -7.25 -17.75
C GLU A 75 2.14 -6.22 -17.69
N ARG A 76 1.82 -4.94 -17.42
CA ARG A 76 2.82 -3.87 -17.22
C ARG A 76 3.73 -4.14 -16.03
N LEU A 77 3.17 -4.62 -14.93
CA LEU A 77 3.96 -4.94 -13.73
C LEU A 77 4.91 -6.12 -14.00
N ALA A 78 4.46 -7.15 -14.72
CA ALA A 78 5.31 -8.27 -15.10
C ALA A 78 6.46 -7.83 -16.03
N GLU A 79 6.19 -6.93 -16.97
CA GLU A 79 7.20 -6.31 -17.84
C GLU A 79 8.25 -5.54 -17.01
N TYR A 80 7.79 -4.65 -16.11
CA TYR A 80 8.67 -3.89 -15.22
C TYR A 80 9.55 -4.78 -14.32
N LEU A 81 8.96 -5.83 -13.75
CA LEU A 81 9.71 -6.79 -12.93
C LEU A 81 10.74 -7.58 -13.76
N GLY A 82 10.40 -7.93 -15.01
CA GLY A 82 11.33 -8.56 -15.94
C GLY A 82 12.51 -7.67 -16.31
N GLU A 83 12.27 -6.36 -16.49
CA GLU A 83 13.32 -5.37 -16.77
C GLU A 83 14.23 -5.14 -15.57
N LEU A 84 13.66 -5.05 -14.35
CA LEU A 84 14.43 -4.99 -13.11
C LEU A 84 15.31 -6.22 -12.93
N GLN A 85 14.78 -7.41 -13.23
CA GLN A 85 15.55 -8.66 -13.16
C GLN A 85 16.71 -8.69 -14.17
N ARG A 86 16.51 -8.10 -15.35
CA ARG A 86 17.53 -7.97 -16.40
C ARG A 86 18.51 -6.82 -16.16
N LYS A 87 18.31 -6.02 -15.10
CA LYS A 87 19.11 -4.83 -14.75
C LYS A 87 19.22 -3.84 -15.92
N GLU A 88 18.16 -3.72 -16.70
CA GLU A 88 18.13 -2.82 -17.84
C GLU A 88 17.93 -1.38 -17.36
N ASP A 89 18.62 -0.40 -17.98
CA ASP A 89 18.48 1.00 -17.60
C ASP A 89 17.08 1.51 -18.03
N THR A 90 16.29 1.92 -17.04
CA THR A 90 14.90 2.37 -17.21
C THR A 90 14.78 3.89 -17.24
N ASN A 91 15.90 4.62 -17.21
CA ASN A 91 15.95 6.09 -17.19
C ASN A 91 15.22 6.72 -18.39
N ASP A 92 15.23 6.06 -19.54
CA ASP A 92 14.52 6.49 -20.76
C ASP A 92 13.02 6.71 -20.52
N ARG A 93 12.38 5.90 -19.65
CA ARG A 93 10.95 6.06 -19.30
C ARG A 93 10.71 7.24 -18.38
N TYR A 94 11.64 7.54 -17.49
CA TYR A 94 11.55 8.70 -16.61
C TYR A 94 11.71 9.99 -17.42
N VAL A 95 12.65 10.01 -18.37
CA VAL A 95 12.83 11.15 -19.29
C VAL A 95 11.58 11.32 -20.17
N ALA A 96 11.00 10.24 -20.68
CA ALA A 96 9.75 10.27 -21.44
C ALA A 96 8.58 10.82 -20.60
N ALA A 97 8.42 10.35 -19.35
CA ALA A 97 7.39 10.85 -18.44
C ALA A 97 7.56 12.34 -18.11
N LEU A 98 8.81 12.80 -17.91
CA LEU A 98 9.14 14.22 -17.70
C LEU A 98 8.83 15.07 -18.95
N ARG A 99 8.93 14.48 -20.15
CA ARG A 99 8.55 15.11 -21.44
C ARG A 99 7.04 15.07 -21.72
N GLY A 100 6.24 14.50 -20.81
CA GLY A 100 4.80 14.32 -21.02
C GLY A 100 4.44 13.19 -21.98
N GLU A 101 5.41 12.33 -22.35
CA GLU A 101 5.17 11.13 -23.14
C GLU A 101 4.53 10.06 -22.24
N THR A 102 3.22 9.83 -22.39
CA THR A 102 2.47 8.92 -21.51
C THR A 102 2.61 7.45 -21.92
N LEU A 103 2.77 6.56 -20.93
CA LEU A 103 3.06 5.12 -21.07
C LEU A 103 1.85 4.23 -21.45
N ILE A 104 0.86 4.73 -22.17
CA ILE A 104 -0.33 3.95 -22.61
C ILE A 104 -0.55 4.28 -24.11
N ARG A 105 -0.54 3.37 -25.09
CA ARG A 105 -1.08 1.99 -25.13
C ARG A 105 -0.45 1.11 -26.25
N LYS A 106 0.67 0.42 -26.02
CA LYS A 106 1.03 -0.88 -26.65
C LYS A 106 1.94 -1.69 -25.69
N PRO A 107 1.70 -3.01 -25.51
CA PRO A 107 2.62 -3.88 -24.78
C PRO A 107 3.94 -4.01 -25.56
N TYR A 108 5.07 -4.12 -24.88
CA TYR A 108 6.43 -4.29 -25.45
C TYR A 108 7.02 -3.07 -26.19
N GLN A 109 6.41 -1.90 -26.11
CA GLN A 109 6.93 -0.67 -26.74
C GLN A 109 7.46 0.29 -25.68
N ARG A 110 8.79 0.52 -25.68
CA ARG A 110 9.54 1.26 -24.64
C ARG A 110 9.12 2.73 -24.52
N ILE A 111 8.90 3.40 -25.66
CA ILE A 111 8.49 4.80 -25.77
C ILE A 111 7.43 4.88 -26.87
N GLN A 112 6.32 5.59 -26.62
CA GLN A 112 5.32 5.85 -27.64
C GLN A 112 5.40 7.30 -28.10
N PRO A 113 5.44 7.55 -29.42
CA PRO A 113 5.42 8.90 -29.94
C PRO A 113 4.07 9.56 -29.67
N ILE A 114 4.09 10.82 -29.24
CA ILE A 114 2.91 11.65 -29.04
C ILE A 114 2.26 11.89 -30.42
N PRO A 115 0.92 11.76 -30.58
CA PRO A 115 0.25 12.27 -31.76
C PRO A 115 0.54 13.77 -31.89
N LYS A 116 1.23 14.18 -32.96
CA LYS A 116 1.53 15.59 -33.21
C LYS A 116 0.21 16.38 -33.24
N GLN A 117 -0.02 17.25 -32.25
CA GLN A 117 -1.01 18.31 -32.40
C GLN A 117 -0.50 19.22 -33.51
N ASN A 118 -1.16 19.18 -34.67
CA ASN A 118 -0.97 20.19 -35.70
C ASN A 118 -1.54 21.51 -35.16
N ASN A 119 -0.71 22.30 -34.49
CA ASN A 119 -1.01 23.71 -34.24
C ASN A 119 -0.87 24.45 -35.57
N SER A 120 -1.96 24.50 -36.34
CA SER A 120 -2.14 25.48 -37.40
C SER A 120 -2.39 26.85 -36.75
N GLU A 121 -1.31 27.50 -36.30
CA GLU A 121 -1.30 28.95 -36.13
C GLU A 121 -0.89 29.57 -37.46
N ASP A 122 -1.88 29.76 -38.33
CA ASP A 122 -1.76 30.57 -39.54
C ASP A 122 -1.78 32.04 -39.13
N THR A 123 -0.68 32.52 -38.54
CA THR A 123 -0.46 33.97 -38.33
C THR A 123 0.04 34.55 -39.65
N LYS A 124 -0.91 34.99 -40.49
CA LYS A 124 -0.60 35.85 -41.65
C LYS A 124 0.07 37.15 -41.16
N PRO A 125 1.17 37.60 -41.80
CA PRO A 125 1.66 38.95 -41.59
C PRO A 125 0.68 39.95 -42.22
N LYS A 126 0.22 40.93 -41.44
CA LYS A 126 -0.42 42.14 -41.99
C LYS A 126 0.66 43.00 -42.64
N ALA A 127 0.53 43.22 -43.94
CA ALA A 127 1.12 44.35 -44.66
C ALA A 127 0.06 45.45 -44.81
#